data_AF-A0A1Q7ELC5-F1
#
_entry.id   AF-A0A1Q7ELC5-F1
#
_cell.length_a   1.000
_cell.length_b   1.000
_cell.length_c   1.000
_cell.angle_alpha   90.00
_cell.angle_beta   90.00
_cell.angle_gamma   90.00
#
_symmetry.space_group_name_H-M   'P 1'
#
loop_
_entity.id
_entity.type
_entity.pdbx_description
1 polymer ?
#
loop_
_entity_poly.entity_id
_entity_poly.type
_entity_poly.pdbx_seq_one_letter_code
_entity_poly.pdbx_strand_id
1 'polypeptide(L)'
;TGLHQTPEQIVATAVQEDADAIGLSVLSGAHNHLFRRLLELLKEKGAEDIVVFGGGIIPPEDAAALKAMGVKELFGPGTSTQDIVRFVRENVRATV
;
A
#
# COMPACT_ATOMS: atom_id res chain seq x y z
N THR A 1 3.84 -13.36 -14.56
CA THR A 1 2.63 -12.57 -14.86
C THR A 1 2.07 -12.06 -13.54
N GLY A 2 2.01 -10.75 -13.33
CA GLY A 2 1.74 -10.12 -12.02
C GLY A 2 0.27 -10.07 -11.58
N LEU A 3 -0.59 -10.97 -12.08
CA LEU A 3 -2.00 -11.04 -11.71
C LEU A 3 -2.20 -12.09 -10.61
N HIS A 4 -3.07 -11.81 -9.64
CA HIS A 4 -3.38 -12.68 -8.49
C HIS A 4 -2.20 -12.97 -7.55
N GLN A 5 -1.35 -11.96 -7.31
CA GLN A 5 -0.31 -12.05 -6.29
C GLN A 5 -0.93 -12.08 -4.89
N THR A 6 -0.48 -12.99 -4.03
CA THR A 6 -0.88 -12.98 -2.61
C THR A 6 -0.12 -11.88 -1.85
N PRO A 7 -0.62 -11.40 -0.71
CA PRO A 7 0.12 -10.46 0.13
C PRO A 7 1.53 -10.94 0.49
N GLU A 8 1.70 -12.24 0.73
CA GLU A 8 2.99 -12.87 1.02
C GLU A 8 3.98 -12.70 -0.15
N GLN A 9 3.51 -12.89 -1.39
CA GLN A 9 4.33 -12.72 -2.57
C GLN A 9 4.72 -11.25 -2.77
N ILE A 10 3.77 -10.33 -2.58
CA ILE A 10 4.01 -8.89 -2.72
C ILE A 10 5.08 -8.43 -1.71
N VAL A 11 4.93 -8.82 -0.43
CA VAL A 11 5.91 -8.45 0.61
C VAL A 11 7.26 -9.11 0.37
N ALA A 12 7.29 -10.38 -0.03
CA ALA A 12 8.55 -11.06 -0.35
C ALA A 12 9.30 -10.35 -1.48
N THR A 13 8.60 -9.95 -2.55
CA THR A 13 9.19 -9.21 -3.66
C THR A 13 9.67 -7.84 -3.21
N ALA A 14 8.85 -7.08 -2.46
CA ALA A 14 9.23 -5.75 -2.00
C ALA A 14 10.49 -5.76 -1.11
N VAL A 15 10.61 -6.75 -0.22
CA VAL A 15 11.80 -6.94 0.62
C VAL A 15 12.99 -7.41 -0.21
N GLN A 16 12.79 -8.34 -1.15
CA GLN A 16 13.88 -8.85 -1.99
C GLN A 16 14.45 -7.78 -2.93
N GLU A 17 13.60 -6.88 -3.43
CA GLU A 17 13.97 -5.82 -4.36
C GLU A 17 14.37 -4.51 -3.65
N ASP A 18 14.35 -4.49 -2.32
CA ASP A 18 14.64 -3.29 -1.50
C ASP A 18 13.75 -2.10 -1.90
N ALA A 19 12.46 -2.37 -2.08
CA ALA A 19 11.50 -1.38 -2.56
C ALA A 19 11.12 -0.38 -1.46
N ASP A 20 11.20 0.92 -1.77
CA ASP A 20 10.84 1.98 -0.80
C ASP A 20 9.33 2.06 -0.50
N ALA A 21 8.48 1.50 -1.37
CA ALA A 21 7.03 1.57 -1.22
C ALA A 21 6.27 0.44 -1.93
N ILE A 22 5.08 0.13 -1.40
CA ILE A 22 4.10 -0.77 -2.00
C ILE A 22 2.81 0.02 -2.25
N GLY A 23 2.40 0.09 -3.52
CA GLY A 23 1.13 0.66 -3.96
C GLY A 23 0.12 -0.42 -4.33
N LEU A 24 -0.98 -0.56 -3.58
CA LEU A 24 -2.06 -1.51 -3.92
C LEU A 24 -3.23 -0.83 -4.64
N SER A 25 -3.76 -1.48 -5.67
CA SER A 25 -4.99 -1.06 -6.36
C SER A 25 -6.07 -2.13 -6.19
N VAL A 26 -7.15 -1.81 -5.48
CA VAL A 26 -8.19 -2.78 -5.08
C VAL A 26 -9.59 -2.31 -5.51
N LEU A 27 -10.17 -3.00 -6.47
CA LEU A 27 -11.53 -2.73 -6.98
C LEU A 27 -12.54 -3.81 -6.59
N SER A 28 -12.13 -4.82 -5.83
CA SER A 28 -12.92 -6.01 -5.48
C SER A 28 -13.58 -5.97 -4.09
N GLY A 29 -13.40 -4.88 -3.33
CA GLY A 29 -13.87 -4.78 -1.93
C GLY A 29 -13.02 -5.56 -0.92
N ALA A 30 -11.92 -6.19 -1.35
CA ALA A 30 -11.01 -6.95 -0.49
C ALA A 30 -9.96 -6.07 0.22
N HIS A 31 -10.09 -4.75 0.18
CA HIS A 31 -9.08 -3.79 0.66
C HIS A 31 -8.72 -4.03 2.13
N ASN A 32 -9.71 -4.20 3.00
CA ASN A 32 -9.46 -4.45 4.42
C ASN A 32 -8.60 -5.68 4.66
N HIS A 33 -8.90 -6.80 4.01
CA HIS A 33 -8.11 -8.03 4.16
C HIS A 33 -6.69 -7.84 3.60
N LEU A 34 -6.56 -7.29 2.40
CA LEU A 34 -5.27 -7.18 1.69
C LEU A 34 -4.32 -6.23 2.40
N PHE A 35 -4.76 -5.01 2.74
CA PHE A 35 -3.90 -4.02 3.39
C PHE A 35 -3.48 -4.46 4.80
N ARG A 36 -4.41 -5.02 5.59
CA ARG A 36 -4.08 -5.50 6.94
C ARG A 36 -3.05 -6.62 6.89
N ARG A 37 -3.27 -7.61 6.02
CA ARG A 37 -2.34 -8.74 5.88
C ARG A 37 -0.96 -8.29 5.40
N LEU A 38 -0.91 -7.31 4.49
CA LEU A 38 0.34 -6.74 4.01
C LEU A 38 1.12 -6.03 5.14
N LEU A 39 0.45 -5.20 5.95
CA LEU A 39 1.05 -4.52 7.09
C LEU A 39 1.58 -5.51 8.15
N GLU A 40 0.81 -6.55 8.47
CA GLU A 40 1.24 -7.63 9.37
C GLU A 40 2.51 -8.31 8.87
N LEU A 41 2.54 -8.68 7.59
CA LEU A 41 3.68 -9.35 6.96
C LEU A 41 4.92 -8.46 6.92
N LEU A 42 4.79 -7.17 6.61
CA LEU A 42 5.91 -6.22 6.65
C LEU A 42 6.50 -6.14 8.06
N LYS A 43 5.64 -6.10 9.08
CA LYS A 43 6.07 -6.13 10.48
C LYS A 43 6.77 -7.43 10.86
N GLU A 44 6.22 -8.59 10.46
CA GLU A 44 6.86 -9.90 10.68
C GLU A 44 8.26 -9.99 10.05
N LYS A 45 8.46 -9.30 8.91
CA LYS A 45 9.73 -9.24 8.20
C LYS A 45 10.68 -8.13 8.68
N GLY A 46 10.24 -7.28 9.61
CA GLY A 46 11.00 -6.12 10.07
C GLY A 46 11.18 -5.03 9.01
N ALA A 47 10.29 -4.98 8.01
CA ALA A 47 10.30 -4.05 6.88
C ALA A 47 9.17 -3.00 6.99
N GLU A 48 8.95 -2.48 8.20
CA GLU A 48 7.92 -1.46 8.49
C GLU A 48 8.28 -0.08 7.92
N ASP A 49 9.50 0.09 7.42
CA ASP A 49 10.00 1.27 6.72
C ASP A 49 9.47 1.40 5.29
N ILE A 50 9.06 0.29 4.67
CA ILE A 50 8.43 0.29 3.35
C ILE A 50 7.08 1.01 3.40
N VAL A 51 6.93 2.07 2.61
CA VAL A 51 5.70 2.89 2.62
C VAL A 51 4.56 2.16 1.93
N VAL A 52 3.49 1.88 2.67
CA VAL A 52 2.27 1.27 2.11
C VAL A 52 1.25 2.36 1.75
N PHE A 53 0.83 2.40 0.50
CA PHE A 53 -0.26 3.27 0.03
C PHE A 53 -1.11 2.54 -1.02
N GLY A 54 -2.17 3.17 -1.49
CA GLY A 54 -2.92 2.56 -2.59
C GLY A 54 -4.19 3.30 -2.96
N GLY A 55 -5.12 2.60 -3.59
CA GLY A 55 -6.39 3.18 -4.01
C GLY A 55 -7.39 2.16 -4.54
N GLY A 56 -8.55 2.67 -4.94
CA GLY A 56 -9.65 1.87 -5.47
C GLY A 56 -11.01 2.32 -4.94
N ILE A 57 -11.97 1.39 -4.87
CA ILE A 57 -13.30 1.65 -4.31
C ILE A 57 -13.27 1.29 -2.82
N ILE A 58 -12.97 2.28 -1.97
CA ILE A 58 -12.79 2.08 -0.53
C ILE A 58 -13.75 3.02 0.22
N PRO A 59 -14.64 2.51 1.08
CA PRO A 59 -15.48 3.33 1.94
C PRO A 59 -14.65 4.25 2.85
N PRO A 60 -15.10 5.49 3.12
CA PRO A 60 -14.34 6.43 3.96
C PRO A 60 -14.01 5.89 5.36
N GLU A 61 -14.89 5.12 5.97
CA GLU A 61 -14.68 4.49 7.27
C GLU A 61 -13.56 3.44 7.25
N ASP A 62 -13.52 2.63 6.19
CA ASP A 62 -12.47 1.64 5.98
C ASP A 62 -11.14 2.31 5.69
N ALA A 63 -11.15 3.37 4.87
CA ALA A 63 -9.95 4.14 4.59
C ALA A 63 -9.37 4.77 5.84
N ALA A 64 -10.21 5.34 6.72
CA ALA A 64 -9.78 5.89 8.00
C ALA A 64 -9.19 4.82 8.92
N ALA A 65 -9.82 3.64 9.00
CA ALA A 65 -9.31 2.52 9.79
C ALA A 65 -7.96 2.01 9.27
N LEU A 66 -7.81 1.84 7.96
CA LEU A 66 -6.56 1.40 7.33
C LEU A 66 -5.44 2.43 7.51
N LYS A 67 -5.75 3.72 7.41
CA LYS A 67 -4.79 4.79 7.70
C LYS A 67 -4.30 4.75 9.15
N ALA A 68 -5.21 4.53 10.10
CA ALA A 68 -4.85 4.39 11.51
C ALA A 68 -3.95 3.17 11.79
N MET A 69 -4.00 2.14 10.93
CA MET A 69 -3.18 0.94 11.03
C MET A 69 -1.78 1.08 10.40
N GLY A 70 -1.52 2.15 9.65
CA GLY A 70 -0.21 2.39 9.02
C GLY A 70 -0.22 2.56 7.50
N VAL A 71 -1.38 2.44 6.84
CA VAL A 71 -1.47 2.83 5.42
C VAL A 71 -1.28 4.35 5.32
N LYS A 72 -0.32 4.79 4.51
CA LYS A 72 0.08 6.19 4.45
C LYS A 72 -0.95 7.06 3.71
N GLU A 73 -1.50 6.57 2.61
CA GLU A 73 -2.55 7.25 1.84
C GLU A 73 -3.39 6.27 1.01
N LEU A 74 -4.68 6.59 0.83
CA LEU A 74 -5.64 5.83 0.04
C LEU A 74 -6.39 6.74 -0.93
N PHE A 75 -6.17 6.51 -2.22
CA PHE A 75 -6.73 7.30 -3.31
C PHE A 75 -8.06 6.73 -3.80
N GLY A 76 -9.13 7.50 -3.63
CA GLY A 76 -10.46 7.15 -4.10
C GLY A 76 -10.69 7.46 -5.60
N PRO A 77 -11.88 7.15 -6.12
CA PRO A 77 -12.28 7.50 -7.48
C PRO A 77 -12.13 8.99 -7.77
N GLY A 78 -11.60 9.33 -8.94
CA GLY A 78 -11.42 10.72 -9.37
C GLY A 78 -10.18 11.42 -8.83
N THR A 79 -9.37 10.76 -7.99
CA THR A 79 -8.05 11.29 -7.60
C THR A 79 -7.18 11.51 -8.83
N SER A 80 -6.59 12.70 -8.96
CA SER A 80 -5.72 12.99 -10.10
C SER A 80 -4.37 12.28 -9.96
N THR A 81 -3.79 11.84 -11.08
CA THR A 81 -2.44 11.26 -11.08
C THR A 81 -1.40 12.25 -10.53
N GLN A 82 -1.62 13.56 -10.68
CA GLN A 82 -0.72 14.57 -10.12
C GLN A 82 -0.71 14.57 -8.60
N ASP A 83 -1.85 14.33 -7.96
CA ASP A 83 -1.94 14.21 -6.50
C ASP A 83 -1.20 12.98 -6.00
N ILE A 84 -1.33 11.85 -6.72
CA ILE A 84 -0.61 10.61 -6.42
C ILE A 84 0.90 10.82 -6.56
N VAL A 85 1.35 11.44 -7.67
CA VAL A 85 2.78 11.74 -7.89
C VAL A 85 3.33 12.66 -6.82
N ARG A 86 2.56 13.70 -6.43
CA ARG A 86 2.95 14.61 -5.35
C ARG A 86 3.13 13.87 -4.03
N PHE A 87 2.14 13.04 -3.67
CA PHE A 87 2.20 12.21 -2.48
C PHE A 87 3.46 11.32 -2.47
N VAL A 88 3.73 10.60 -3.57
CA VAL A 88 4.89 9.70 -3.65
C VAL A 88 6.19 10.48 -3.44
N ARG A 89 6.36 11.64 -4.10
CA ARG A 89 7.56 12.48 -3.95
C ARG A 89 7.77 13.00 -2.52
N GLU A 90 6.69 13.26 -1.79
CA GLU A 90 6.75 13.82 -0.44
C GLU A 90 6.91 12.74 0.65
N ASN A 91 6.44 11.52 0.40
CA ASN A 91 6.28 10.49 1.43
C ASN A 91 7.15 9.25 1.22
N VAL A 92 7.56 8.96 -0.03
CA VAL A 92 8.46 7.85 -0.34
C VAL A 92 9.85 8.43 -0.54
N ARG A 93 10.77 8.12 0.38
CA ARG A 93 12.17 8.49 0.24
C ARG A 93 12.89 7.34 -0.44
N ALA A 94 13.68 7.64 -1.46
CA ALA A 94 14.71 6.71 -1.88
C ALA A 94 15.70 6.57 -0.72
N THR A 95 15.97 5.33 -0.30
CA THR A 95 17.10 5.07 0.58
C THR A 95 18.38 5.40 -0.21
N VAL A 96 19.02 6.53 0.11
CA VAL A 96 20.30 6.97 -0.49
C VAL A 96 21.40 6.89 0.56
#